data_AF-A0A1H8WQ36-F1
#
_entry.id   AF-A0A1H8WQ36-F1
#
_cell.length_a   1.000
_cell.length_b   1.000
_cell.length_c   1.000
_cell.angle_alpha   90.00
_cell.angle_beta   90.00
_cell.angle_gamma   90.00
#
_symmetry.space_group_name_H-M   'P 1'
#
loop_
_entity.id
_entity.type
_entity.pdbx_description
1 polymer ?
#
loop_
_entity_poly.entity_id
_entity_poly.type
_entity_poly.pdbx_seq_one_letter_code
_entity_poly.pdbx_strand_id
1 'polypeptide(L)'
;MPEGVARTPGEALAEAQRLLDAGLPFHAHEVLEDAWKATSGPDRELWRGLAQLAVAVTHAARGNPRGAATLLDRAARNLAPFAADPPHGVDVAGLVTWAGAADPAGPLPPPSLRGGGR
;
A
#
# COMPACT_ATOMS: atom_id res chain seq x y z
N MET A 1 20.96 6.23 -1.78
CA MET A 1 19.91 6.86 -0.97
C MET A 1 20.33 6.69 0.48
N PRO A 2 20.34 7.71 1.35
CA PRO A 2 20.62 7.46 2.76
C PRO A 2 19.44 6.68 3.34
N GLU A 3 19.72 5.47 3.79
CA GLU A 3 18.83 4.67 4.63
C GLU A 3 18.53 5.46 5.91
N GLY A 4 17.27 5.47 6.36
CA GLY A 4 16.95 5.85 7.74
C GLY A 4 16.56 7.30 8.03
N VAL A 5 15.97 8.05 7.09
CA VAL A 5 15.16 9.22 7.51
C VAL A 5 13.90 8.68 8.18
N ALA A 6 13.83 8.77 9.51
CA ALA A 6 12.64 8.44 10.28
C ALA A 6 11.47 9.32 9.81
N ARG A 7 10.57 8.74 9.01
CA ARG A 7 9.35 9.40 8.57
C ARG A 7 8.26 9.16 9.60
N THR A 8 7.50 10.19 9.90
CA THR A 8 6.20 10.01 10.55
C THR A 8 5.27 9.18 9.66
N PRO A 9 4.23 8.53 10.21
CA PRO A 9 3.21 7.85 9.42
C PRO A 9 2.63 8.69 8.28
N GLY A 10 2.37 9.98 8.54
CA GLY A 10 1.82 10.89 7.54
C GLY A 10 2.78 11.17 6.38
N GLU A 11 4.07 11.34 6.66
CA GLU A 11 5.11 11.55 5.64
C GLU A 11 5.36 10.29 4.81
N ALA A 12 5.37 9.12 5.44
CA ALA A 12 5.50 7.85 4.74
C ALA A 12 4.34 7.63 3.76
N LEU A 13 3.11 7.88 4.19
CA LEU A 13 1.92 7.78 3.33
C LEU A 13 1.94 8.80 2.19
N ALA A 14 2.29 10.05 2.46
CA ALA A 14 2.35 11.10 1.45
C ALA A 14 3.42 10.81 0.39
N GLU A 15 4.60 10.34 0.82
CA GLU A 15 5.68 9.97 -0.10
C GLU A 15 5.33 8.72 -0.92
N ALA A 16 4.76 7.70 -0.29
CA ALA A 16 4.29 6.51 -1.01
C ALA A 16 3.21 6.85 -2.04
N GLN A 17 2.26 7.73 -1.71
CA GLN A 17 1.25 8.21 -2.67
C GLN A 17 1.91 8.92 -3.85
N ARG A 18 2.81 9.87 -3.60
CA ARG A 18 3.53 10.61 -4.65
C ARG A 18 4.27 9.66 -5.61
N LEU A 19 4.88 8.61 -5.07
CA LEU A 19 5.60 7.60 -5.87
C LEU A 19 4.64 6.72 -6.68
N LEU A 20 3.49 6.33 -6.11
CA LEU A 20 2.44 5.61 -6.85
C LEU A 20 1.90 6.45 -8.01
N ASP A 21 1.58 7.72 -7.74
CA ASP A 21 1.07 8.66 -8.75
C ASP A 21 2.10 8.93 -9.87
N ALA A 22 3.39 8.86 -9.55
CA ALA A 22 4.48 8.97 -10.50
C ALA A 22 4.80 7.67 -11.27
N GLY A 23 4.03 6.59 -11.05
CA GLY A 23 4.26 5.30 -11.70
C GLY A 23 5.50 4.55 -11.17
N LEU A 24 5.90 4.82 -9.92
CA LEU A 24 7.05 4.20 -9.23
C LEU A 24 6.60 3.30 -8.06
N PRO A 25 5.79 2.25 -8.32
CA PRO A 25 5.20 1.43 -7.26
C PRO A 25 6.22 0.63 -6.44
N PHE A 26 7.37 0.30 -7.02
CA PHE A 26 8.44 -0.39 -6.27
C PHE A 26 9.09 0.53 -5.23
N HIS A 27 9.33 1.80 -5.57
CA HIS A 27 9.86 2.77 -4.60
C HIS A 27 8.81 3.09 -3.52
N ALA A 28 7.52 3.14 -3.88
CA ALA A 28 6.45 3.24 -2.89
C ALA A 28 6.44 2.05 -1.94
N HIS A 29 6.66 0.83 -2.45
CA HIS A 29 6.80 -0.37 -1.64
C HIS A 29 7.95 -0.24 -0.64
N GLU A 30 9.13 0.24 -1.05
CA GLU A 30 10.27 0.43 -0.14
C GLU A 30 9.93 1.38 1.02
N VAL A 31 9.29 2.52 0.73
CA VAL A 31 8.86 3.48 1.77
C VAL A 31 7.90 2.85 2.77
N LEU A 32 6.94 2.06 2.28
CA LEU A 32 5.95 1.38 3.13
C LEU A 32 6.56 0.19 3.89
N GLU A 33 7.52 -0.50 3.30
CA GLU A 33 8.25 -1.60 3.94
C GLU A 33 9.13 -1.08 5.08
N ASP A 34 9.78 0.07 4.91
CA ASP A 34 10.55 0.73 5.96
C ASP A 34 9.64 1.12 7.14
N ALA A 35 8.45 1.70 6.86
CA ALA A 35 7.46 2.01 7.88
C ALA A 35 6.95 0.74 8.60
N TRP A 36 6.77 -0.37 7.87
CA TRP A 36 6.43 -1.66 8.46
C TRP A 36 7.53 -2.20 9.38
N LYS A 37 8.79 -2.13 8.97
CA LYS A 37 9.93 -2.59 9.78
C LYS A 37 10.14 -1.73 11.03
N ALA A 38 9.82 -0.44 10.95
CA ALA A 38 9.93 0.50 12.07
C ALA A 38 8.73 0.44 13.05
N THR A 39 7.58 -0.08 12.62
CA THR A 39 6.36 -0.13 13.43
C THR A 39 6.26 -1.42 14.26
N SER A 40 5.94 -1.27 15.54
CA SER A 40 5.58 -2.37 16.43
C SER A 40 4.10 -2.29 16.83
N GLY A 41 3.55 -3.36 17.40
CA GLY A 41 2.16 -3.38 17.84
C GLY A 41 1.13 -3.60 16.71
N PRO A 42 -0.14 -3.27 16.94
CA PRO A 42 -1.25 -3.64 16.05
C PRO A 42 -1.13 -3.03 14.65
N ASP A 43 -0.64 -1.79 14.55
CA ASP A 43 -0.52 -1.07 13.27
C ASP A 43 0.50 -1.70 12.31
N ARG A 44 1.35 -2.62 12.79
CA ARG A 44 2.35 -3.28 11.96
C ARG A 44 1.72 -4.03 10.78
N GLU A 45 0.58 -4.69 10.97
CA GLU A 45 -0.10 -5.40 9.88
C GLU A 45 -0.75 -4.45 8.86
N LEU A 46 -1.13 -3.23 9.26
CA LEU A 46 -1.59 -2.18 8.35
C LEU A 46 -0.48 -1.85 7.34
N TRP A 47 0.72 -1.52 7.84
CA TRP A 47 1.87 -1.18 7.00
C TRP A 47 2.28 -2.32 6.08
N ARG A 48 2.21 -3.55 6.57
CA ARG A 48 2.45 -4.75 5.76
C ARG A 48 1.44 -4.87 4.62
N GLY A 49 0.16 -4.61 4.87
CA GLY A 49 -0.88 -4.59 3.84
C GLY A 49 -0.62 -3.51 2.78
N LEU A 50 -0.24 -2.30 3.20
CA LEU A 50 0.12 -1.21 2.29
C LEU A 50 1.34 -1.56 1.42
N ALA A 51 2.40 -2.11 2.01
CA ALA A 51 3.58 -2.54 1.28
C ALA A 51 3.25 -3.64 0.26
N GLN A 52 2.32 -4.56 0.59
CA GLN A 52 1.83 -5.60 -0.31
C GLN A 52 1.01 -5.04 -1.47
N LEU A 53 0.18 -4.01 -1.26
CA LEU A 53 -0.51 -3.30 -2.34
C LEU A 53 0.49 -2.74 -3.36
N ALA A 54 1.49 -1.99 -2.89
CA ALA A 54 2.47 -1.35 -3.76
C ALA A 54 3.29 -2.38 -4.56
N VAL A 55 3.72 -3.48 -3.95
CA VAL A 55 4.42 -4.54 -4.67
C VAL A 55 3.50 -5.34 -5.60
N ALA A 56 2.19 -5.44 -5.30
CA ALA A 56 1.22 -6.04 -6.23
C ALA A 56 1.11 -5.22 -7.53
N VAL A 57 1.04 -3.89 -7.42
CA VAL A 57 1.07 -2.97 -8.58
C VAL A 57 2.36 -3.15 -9.38
N THR A 58 3.50 -3.31 -8.70
CA THR A 58 4.79 -3.61 -9.35
C THR A 58 4.75 -4.93 -10.12
N HIS A 59 4.16 -5.99 -9.56
CA HIS A 59 4.02 -7.27 -10.23
C HIS A 59 3.14 -7.19 -11.48
N ALA A 60 2.01 -6.49 -11.39
CA ALA A 60 1.11 -6.29 -12.53
C ALA A 60 1.82 -5.53 -13.66
N ALA A 61 2.53 -4.45 -13.34
CA ALA A 61 3.31 -3.66 -14.31
C ALA A 61 4.44 -4.47 -14.98
N ARG A 62 4.98 -5.49 -14.31
CA ARG A 62 6.01 -6.41 -14.84
C ARG A 62 5.45 -7.61 -15.60
N GLY A 63 4.13 -7.67 -15.82
CA GLY A 63 3.49 -8.80 -16.51
C GLY A 63 3.45 -10.08 -15.68
N ASN A 64 3.40 -9.97 -14.34
CA ASN A 64 3.24 -11.10 -13.43
C ASN A 64 1.85 -11.08 -12.75
N PRO A 65 0.77 -11.44 -13.47
CA PRO A 65 -0.60 -11.34 -12.96
C PRO A 65 -0.86 -12.29 -11.79
N ARG A 66 -0.26 -13.50 -11.80
CA ARG A 66 -0.42 -14.47 -10.71
C ARG A 66 0.17 -13.95 -9.40
N GLY A 67 1.35 -13.33 -9.48
CA GLY A 67 1.99 -12.70 -8.33
C GLY A 67 1.20 -11.50 -7.82
N ALA A 68 0.73 -10.64 -8.73
CA ALA A 68 -0.10 -9.50 -8.39
C ALA A 68 -1.40 -9.91 -7.67
N ALA A 69 -2.14 -10.87 -8.23
CA ALA A 69 -3.38 -11.38 -7.62
C ALA A 69 -3.16 -11.92 -6.19
N THR A 70 -2.08 -12.68 -6.00
CA THR A 70 -1.74 -13.25 -4.68
C THR A 70 -1.44 -12.15 -3.66
N LEU A 71 -0.77 -11.07 -4.08
CA LEU A 71 -0.42 -9.96 -3.20
C LEU A 71 -1.61 -9.05 -2.91
N LEU A 72 -2.49 -8.80 -3.90
CA LEU A 72 -3.75 -8.06 -3.70
C LEU A 72 -4.64 -8.73 -2.66
N ASP A 73 -4.85 -10.04 -2.77
CA ASP A 73 -5.64 -10.81 -1.81
C ASP A 73 -5.04 -10.75 -0.39
N ARG A 74 -3.72 -10.91 -0.27
CA ARG A 74 -3.02 -10.80 1.03
C ARG A 74 -3.14 -9.40 1.62
N ALA A 75 -2.97 -8.38 0.79
CA ALA A 75 -3.06 -7.01 1.23
C ALA A 75 -4.48 -6.69 1.73
N ALA A 76 -5.52 -7.06 0.98
CA ALA A 76 -6.91 -6.88 1.39
C ALA A 76 -7.20 -7.57 2.73
N ARG A 77 -6.70 -8.80 2.93
CA ARG A 77 -6.85 -9.54 4.19
C ARG A 77 -6.15 -8.87 5.38
N ASN A 78 -4.97 -8.29 5.17
CA ASN A 78 -4.24 -7.59 6.23
C ASN A 78 -4.85 -6.21 6.55
N LEU A 79 -5.46 -5.56 5.56
CA LEU A 79 -6.09 -4.25 5.73
C LEU A 79 -7.50 -4.33 6.32
N ALA A 80 -8.29 -5.36 5.96
CA ALA A 80 -9.69 -5.48 6.38
C ALA A 80 -9.96 -5.29 7.90
N PRO A 81 -9.10 -5.78 8.83
CA PRO A 81 -9.30 -5.56 10.27
C PRO A 81 -9.30 -4.08 10.70
N PHE A 82 -8.66 -3.20 9.92
CA PHE A 82 -8.54 -1.77 10.22
C PHE A 82 -9.68 -0.93 9.63
N ALA A 83 -10.63 -1.53 8.92
CA ALA A 83 -11.67 -0.79 8.19
C ALA A 83 -12.62 -0.01 9.12
N ALA A 84 -12.84 -0.50 10.35
CA ALA A 84 -13.71 0.14 11.32
C ALA A 84 -13.08 1.36 12.01
N ASP A 85 -11.75 1.35 12.19
CA ASP A 85 -10.99 2.44 12.81
C ASP A 85 -9.62 2.57 12.11
N PRO A 86 -9.55 3.26 10.96
CA PRO A 86 -8.33 3.33 10.16
C PRO A 86 -7.23 4.19 10.81
N PRO A 87 -6.04 3.63 11.11
CA PRO A 87 -4.93 4.42 11.65
C PRO A 87 -4.42 5.44 10.64
N HIS A 88 -3.84 6.54 11.15
CA HIS A 88 -3.08 7.52 10.36
C HIS A 88 -3.84 8.21 9.19
N GLY A 89 -5.16 8.05 9.14
CA GLY A 89 -6.01 8.57 8.06
C GLY A 89 -5.91 7.76 6.76
N VAL A 90 -5.56 6.47 6.84
CA VAL A 90 -5.54 5.56 5.70
C VAL A 90 -6.96 5.26 5.21
N ASP A 91 -7.19 5.26 3.89
CA ASP A 91 -8.48 4.84 3.31
C ASP A 91 -8.59 3.31 3.25
N VAL A 92 -8.64 2.66 4.42
CA VAL A 92 -8.64 1.19 4.48
C VAL A 92 -9.81 0.60 3.69
N ALA A 93 -11.00 1.17 3.82
CA ALA A 93 -12.18 0.70 3.12
C ALA A 93 -12.01 0.83 1.60
N GLY A 94 -11.59 2.01 1.11
CA GLY A 94 -11.33 2.24 -0.31
C GLY A 94 -10.23 1.32 -0.86
N LEU A 95 -9.17 1.08 -0.10
CA LEU A 95 -8.07 0.20 -0.49
C LEU A 95 -8.49 -1.27 -0.59
N VAL A 96 -9.31 -1.76 0.34
CA VAL A 96 -9.85 -3.14 0.29
C VAL A 96 -10.77 -3.29 -0.92
N THR A 97 -11.66 -2.34 -1.17
CA THR A 97 -12.52 -2.34 -2.36
C THR A 97 -11.70 -2.28 -3.65
N TRP A 98 -10.71 -1.39 -3.71
CA TRP A 98 -9.81 -1.25 -4.84
C TRP A 98 -9.06 -2.56 -5.13
N ALA A 99 -8.53 -3.23 -4.09
CA ALA A 99 -7.81 -4.48 -4.25
C ALA A 99 -8.70 -5.62 -4.77
N GLY A 100 -9.97 -5.67 -4.35
CA GLY A 100 -10.94 -6.65 -4.82
C GLY A 100 -11.44 -6.43 -6.25
N ALA A 101 -11.41 -5.18 -6.73
CA ALA A 101 -11.83 -4.82 -8.09
C ALA A 101 -10.67 -4.80 -9.11
N ALA A 102 -9.43 -4.87 -8.64
CA ALA A 102 -8.23 -4.79 -9.47
C ALA A 102 -8.14 -5.98 -10.45
N ASP A 103 -7.89 -5.70 -11.72
CA ASP A 103 -7.54 -6.71 -12.71
C ASP A 103 -6.01 -6.88 -12.77
N PRO A 104 -5.45 -7.98 -12.23
CA PRO A 104 -4.01 -8.18 -12.18
C PRO A 104 -3.39 -8.47 -13.57
N ALA A 105 -4.20 -8.72 -14.61
CA ALA A 105 -3.73 -8.96 -15.98
C ALA A 105 -3.27 -7.69 -16.71
N GLY A 106 -3.60 -6.51 -16.19
CA GLY A 106 -3.24 -5.22 -16.78
C GLY A 106 -2.49 -4.28 -15.83
N PRO A 107 -2.03 -3.12 -16.32
CA PRO A 107 -1.53 -2.06 -15.47
C PRO A 107 -2.62 -1.61 -14.49
N LEU A 108 -2.31 -1.64 -13.20
CA LEU A 108 -3.23 -1.19 -12.16
C LEU A 108 -3.13 0.33 -12.00
N PRO A 109 -4.26 1.05 -11.86
CA PRO A 109 -4.23 2.47 -11.52
C PRO A 109 -3.63 2.68 -10.13
N PRO A 110 -3.00 3.83 -9.82
CA PRO A 110 -2.50 4.08 -8.47
C PRO A 110 -3.68 4.08 -7.47
N PRO A 111 -3.58 3.36 -6.35
CA PRO A 111 -4.58 3.44 -5.30
C PRO A 111 -4.47 4.78 -4.55
N SER A 112 -5.57 5.20 -3.90
CA SER A 112 -5.55 6.32 -2.94
C SER A 112 -5.28 5.79 -1.54
N LEU A 113 -4.11 6.08 -0.98
CA LEU A 113 -3.69 5.59 0.33
C LEU A 113 -4.42 6.29 1.48
N ARG A 114 -4.88 7.52 1.30
CA ARG A 114 -5.55 8.31 2.33
C ARG A 114 -6.95 8.70 1.87
N GLY A 115 -7.87 8.77 2.82
CA GLY A 115 -9.23 9.22 2.54
C GLY A 115 -9.18 10.68 2.16
N GLY A 116 -9.61 11.03 0.94
CA GLY A 116 -9.82 12.41 0.57
C GLY A 116 -10.83 13.02 1.53
N GLY A 117 -10.39 13.98 2.37
CA GLY A 117 -11.30 14.77 3.18
C GLY A 117 -12.39 15.35 2.28
N ARG A 118 -13.64 15.04 2.61
CA ARG A 118 -14.76 15.88 2.18
C ARG A 118 -14.73 17.18 2.96
#